data_AF-A0A151SKQ0-F1
#
_entry.id   AF-A0A151SKQ0-F1
#
_cell.length_a   1.000
_cell.length_b   1.000
_cell.length_c   1.000
_cell.angle_alpha   90.00
_cell.angle_beta   90.00
_cell.angle_gamma   90.00
#
_symmetry.space_group_name_H-M   'P 1'
#
loop_
_entity.id
_entity.type
_entity.pdbx_description
1 polymer ?
#
loop_
_entity_poly.entity_id
_entity_poly.type
_entity_poly.pdbx_seq_one_letter_code
_entity_poly.pdbx_strand_id
1 'polypeptide(L)' 'MTKMYQDLKKTFWWPGMKREIAEYVAACLTCQKAKVEHQKPSGLMQQMEIPE' A
#
# COMPACT_ATOMS: atom_id res chain seq x y z
N MET A 1 -3.86 1.37 -0.45
CA MET A 1 -4.40 0.57 0.67
C MET A 1 -5.75 1.08 1.20
N THR A 2 -6.34 2.12 0.61
CA THR A 2 -7.60 2.71 1.11
C THR A 2 -8.79 2.45 0.20
N LYS A 3 -8.59 2.29 -1.12
CA LYS A 3 -9.70 2.17 -2.07
C LYS A 3 -10.55 0.92 -1.89
N MET A 4 -9.95 -0.29 -1.81
CA MET A 4 -10.71 -1.52 -1.54
C MET A 4 -11.50 -1.48 -0.23
N TYR A 5 -10.88 -0.99 0.86
CA TYR A 5 -11.58 -0.85 2.14
C TYR A 5 -12.72 0.17 2.05
N GLN A 6 -12.51 1.31 1.40
CA GLN A 6 -13.53 2.34 1.21
C GLN A 6 -14.69 1.87 0.34
N ASP A 7 -14.43 1.09 -0.70
CA ASP A 7 -15.47 0.56 -1.59
C ASP A 7 -16.27 -0.54 -0.90
N LEU A 8 -15.61 -1.47 -0.20
CA LEU A 8 -16.29 -2.54 0.52
C LEU A 8 -17.07 -2.04 1.74
N LYS A 9 -16.57 -1.03 2.47
CA LYS A 9 -17.26 -0.46 3.65
C LYS A 9 -18.64 0.14 3.32
N LYS A 10 -18.90 0.50 2.06
CA LYS A 10 -20.20 1.05 1.63
C LYS A 10 -21.32 0.02 1.65
N THR A 11 -20.97 -1.26 1.51
CA THR A 11 -21.94 -2.34 1.30
C THR A 11 -21.81 -3.44 2.35
N PHE A 12 -20.63 -3.60 2.94
CA PHE A 12 -20.34 -4.67 3.88
C PHE A 12 -19.63 -4.16 5.13
N TRP A 13 -19.92 -4.82 6.25
CA TRP A 13 -19.24 -4.58 7.53
C TRP A 13 -19.14 -5.87 8.32
N TRP A 14 -17.94 -6.14 8.85
CA TRP A 14 -17.67 -7.24 9.76
C TRP A 14 -16.44 -6.93 10.64
N PRO A 15 -16.30 -7.55 11.82
CA PRO A 15 -15.14 -7.33 12.69
C PRO A 15 -13.87 -7.85 12.02
N GLY A 16 -12.82 -7.02 11.99
CA GLY A 16 -11.53 -7.40 11.39
C GLY A 16 -11.38 -7.12 9.89
N MET A 17 -12.44 -6.65 9.22
CA MET A 17 -12.46 -6.34 7.78
C MET A 17 -11.24 -5.55 7.28
N LYS A 18 -10.84 -4.49 8.00
CA LYS A 18 -9.69 -3.67 7.60
C LYS A 18 -8.38 -4.46 7.61
N ARG A 19 -8.22 -5.37 8.58
CA ARG A 19 -7.03 -6.21 8.73
C ARG A 19 -6.99 -7.26 7.62
N GLU A 20 -8.08 -7.97 7.40
CA GLU A 20 -8.16 -9.00 6.35
C GLU A 20 -7.93 -8.43 4.95
N ILE A 21 -8.51 -7.25 4.65
CA ILE A 21 -8.26 -6.56 3.37
C ILE A 21 -6.78 -6.17 3.24
N ALA A 22 -6.15 -5.72 4.33
CA ALA A 22 -4.73 -5.38 4.32
C ALA A 22 -3.85 -6.62 4.09
N GLU A 23 -4.16 -7.74 4.74
CA GLU A 23 -3.45 -9.01 4.56
C GLU A 23 -3.63 -9.56 3.13
N TYR A 24 -4.85 -9.53 2.60
CA TYR A 24 -5.14 -9.96 1.23
C TYR A 24 -4.38 -9.13 0.19
N VAL A 25 -4.43 -7.80 0.30
CA VAL A 25 -3.71 -6.91 -0.63
C VAL A 25 -2.20 -7.02 -0.44
N ALA A 26 -1.72 -7.31 0.78
CA ALA A 26 -0.31 -7.59 1.02
C ALA A 26 0.13 -8.91 0.40
N ALA A 27 -0.70 -9.96 0.38
CA ALA A 27 -0.37 -11.23 -0.27
C ALA A 27 -0.48 -11.19 -1.81
N CYS A 28 -1.23 -10.23 -2.36
CA CYS A 28 -1.47 -10.10 -3.79
C CYS A 28 -0.24 -9.56 -4.55
N LEU A 29 0.48 -10.43 -5.27
CA LEU A 29 1.66 -10.07 -6.08
C LEU A 29 1.37 -9.01 -7.15
N THR A 30 0.22 -9.08 -7.82
CA THR A 30 -0.21 -8.08 -8.80
C THR A 30 -0.42 -6.71 -8.15
N CYS A 31 -1.01 -6.70 -6.96
CA CYS A 31 -1.26 -5.49 -6.18
C CYS A 31 0.05 -4.88 -5.67
N GLN A 32 1.03 -5.70 -5.30
CA GLN A 32 2.37 -5.26 -4.93
C GLN A 32 3.09 -4.61 -6.13
N LYS A 33 3.11 -5.26 -7.29
CA LYS A 33 3.75 -4.75 -8.52
C LYS A 33 3.14 -3.43 -8.96
N ALA A 34 1.81 -3.36 -9.03
CA ALA A 34 1.10 -2.12 -9.38
C ALA A 34 1.41 -0.97 -8.40
N LYS A 35 1.72 -1.28 -7.14
CA LYS A 35 2.09 -0.27 -6.14
C LYS A 35 3.51 0.25 -6.32
N VAL A 36 4.42 -0.55 -6.89
CA VAL A 36 5.78 -0.12 -7.27
C VAL A 36 5.73 0.81 -8.48
N GLU A 37 4.92 0.47 -9.49
CA GLU A 37 4.82 1.27 -10.72
C GLU A 37 4.18 2.65 -10.50
N HIS A 38 3.23 2.75 -9.57
CA HIS A 38 2.57 4.02 -9.22
C HIS A 38 3.21 4.75 -8.03
N GLN A 39 4.25 4.19 -7.40
CA GLN A 39 5.08 4.99 -6.52
C GLN A 39 5.83 5.98 -7.41
N LYS A 40 5.84 7.26 -7.00
CA LYS A 40 6.78 8.22 -7.59
C LYS A 40 8.15 7.54 -7.50
N PRO A 41 8.93 7.42 -8.59
CA PRO A 41 10.27 6.88 -8.48
C PRO A 41 10.93 7.67 -7.35
N SER A 42 11.41 6.97 -6.32
CA SER A 42 12.22 7.61 -5.30
C SER A 42 13.34 8.29 -6.07
N GLY A 43 13.23 9.62 -6.25
CA GLY A 43 14.30 10.39 -6.84
C GLY A 43 15.59 10.04 -6.11
N LEU A 44 16.71 10.01 -6.83
CA LEU A 44 18.05 9.75 -6.30
C LEU A 44 18.13 10.29 -4.86
N MET A 45 18.07 9.39 -3.88
CA MET A 45 18.27 9.76 -2.49
C MET A 45 19.71 10.24 -2.42
N GLN A 46 19.93 11.56 -2.48
CA GLN A 46 21.25 12.12 -2.20
C GLN A 46 21.55 11.76 -0.75
N GLN A 47 22.45 10.79 -0.59
CA GLN A 47 23.07 10.49 0.68
C GLN A 47 23.81 11.76 1.10
N MET A 48 23.31 12.46 2.12
CA MET A 48 24.03 13.62 2.64
C MET A 48 25.37 13.14 3.18
N GLU A 49 26.42 13.75 2.69
CA GLU A 49 27.79 13.49 3.11
C GLU A 49 27.89 13.88 4.59
N ILE A 50 28.35 12.93 5.42
CA ILE A 50 28.57 13.16 6.85
C ILE A 50 29.79 14.09 6.96
N PRO A 51 29.67 15.29 7.55
CA PRO A 51 30.81 16.19 7.70
C PRO A 51 31.80 15.66 8.74
N GLU A 52 33.11 15.83 8.47
CA GLU A 52 34.23 15.68 9.43
C GLU A 52 34.19 16.74 10.54
#